data_AF-A0A953ZX33-F1
#
_entry.id   AF-A0A953ZX33-F1
#
_cell.length_a   1.000
_cell.length_b   1.000
_cell.length_c   1.000
_cell.angle_alpha   90.00
_cell.angle_beta   90.00
_cell.angle_gamma   90.00
#
_symmetry.space_group_name_H-M   'P 1'
#
loop_
_entity.id
_entity.type
_entity.pdbx_description
1 polymer ?
#
loop_
_entity_poly.entity_id
_entity_poly.type
_entity_poly.pdbx_seq_one_letter_code
_entity_poly.pdbx_strand_id
1 'polypeptide(L)' 'VIYKHVNSGGSFGANPLLQTVGLGQAQRLERLEVYWPTSDTRQVFTGVAFDRALRIVEGEDRPIVLERVRTTLGK' A
#
# COMPACT_ATOMS: atom_id res chain seq x y z
N VAL A 1 3.90 11.76 -9.05
CA VAL A 1 2.82 10.78 -8.78
C VAL A 1 3.41 9.39 -9.02
N ILE A 2 3.10 8.41 -8.17
CA ILE A 2 3.60 7.03 -8.31
C ILE A 2 2.39 6.14 -8.63
N TYR A 3 2.54 5.26 -9.63
CA TYR A 3 1.51 4.28 -9.99
C TYR A 3 2.13 2.88 -10.06
N LYS A 4 1.40 1.88 -9.55
CA LYS A 4 1.82 0.48 -9.59
C LYS A 4 0.61 -0.42 -9.77
N HIS A 5 0.68 -1.31 -10.76
CA HIS A 5 -0.28 -2.40 -10.89
C HIS A 5 0.13 -3.54 -9.96
N VAL A 6 -0.80 -4.07 -9.18
CA VAL A 6 -0.57 -5.16 -8.23
C VAL A 6 -1.51 -6.31 -8.57
N ASN A 7 -0.95 -7.49 -8.83
CA ASN A 7 -1.69 -8.71 -9.04
C ASN A 7 -0.88 -9.89 -8.48
N SER A 8 -1.47 -11.07 -8.39
CA SER A 8 -0.79 -12.30 -7.93
C SER A 8 0.03 -12.98 -9.04
N GLY A 9 0.02 -12.47 -10.27
CA GLY A 9 0.60 -13.13 -11.43
C GLY A 9 2.13 -13.23 -11.38
N GLY A 10 2.66 -14.39 -11.80
CA GLY A 10 4.09 -14.68 -11.92
C GLY A 10 4.33 -16.14 -12.28
N SER A 11 5.22 -16.44 -13.23
CA SER A 11 5.48 -17.82 -13.67
C SER A 11 6.28 -18.63 -12.64
N PHE A 12 7.17 -17.98 -11.90
CA PHE A 12 7.95 -18.55 -10.80
C PHE A 12 7.93 -17.55 -9.65
N GLY A 13 7.11 -17.83 -8.63
CA GLY A 13 6.84 -16.92 -7.52
C GLY A 13 5.76 -15.90 -7.88
N ALA A 14 4.62 -15.95 -7.20
CA ALA A 14 3.56 -14.97 -7.34
C ALA A 14 4.06 -13.56 -6.99
N ASN A 15 3.59 -12.53 -7.69
CA ASN A 15 3.80 -11.16 -7.26
C ASN A 15 3.10 -10.93 -5.92
N PRO A 16 3.81 -10.49 -4.86
CA PRO A 16 3.20 -10.29 -3.56
C PRO A 16 2.21 -9.13 -3.62
N LEU A 17 1.07 -9.26 -2.92
CA LEU A 17 0.12 -8.16 -2.75
C LEU A 17 0.67 -7.06 -1.84
N LEU A 18 1.57 -7.41 -0.91
CA LEU A 18 2.28 -6.44 -0.08
C LEU A 18 3.21 -5.57 -0.93
N GLN A 19 2.96 -4.27 -0.93
CA GLN A 19 3.79 -3.29 -1.62
C GLN A 19 4.61 -2.46 -0.63
N THR A 20 5.89 -2.33 -0.91
CA THR A 20 6.72 -1.27 -0.34
C THR A 20 6.88 -0.18 -1.40
N VAL A 21 6.30 0.99 -1.15
CA VAL A 21 6.35 2.13 -2.08
C VAL A 21 7.24 3.20 -1.46
N GLY A 22 8.40 3.43 -2.07
CA GLY A 22 9.30 4.51 -1.65
C GLY A 22 8.72 5.87 -2.00
N LEU A 23 8.64 6.77 -1.00
CA LEU A 23 8.10 8.13 -1.18
C LEU A 23 9.19 9.17 -1.50
N GLY A 24 10.46 8.79 -1.48
CA GLY A 24 11.59 9.67 -1.82
C GLY A 24 11.68 10.88 -0.89
N GLN A 25 11.80 12.07 -1.48
CA GLN A 25 11.88 13.35 -0.76
C GLN A 25 10.50 14.02 -0.56
N ALA A 26 9.40 13.29 -0.79
CA ALA A 26 8.07 13.82 -0.50
C ALA A 26 7.96 14.18 0.98
N GLN A 27 7.18 15.23 1.29
CA GLN A 27 6.94 15.68 2.67
C GLN A 27 5.54 15.37 3.18
N ARG A 28 4.60 15.07 2.27
CA ARG A 28 3.21 14.72 2.60
C ARG A 28 2.61 13.79 1.56
N LEU A 29 1.74 12.87 2.00
CA LEU A 29 0.88 12.06 1.14
C LEU A 29 -0.47 12.76 0.98
N GLU A 30 -0.71 13.36 -0.18
CA GLU A 30 -1.97 14.07 -0.41
C GLU A 30 -3.13 13.10 -0.65
N ARG A 31 -2.87 12.05 -1.43
CA ARG A 31 -3.86 11.08 -1.87
C ARG A 31 -3.22 9.71 -2.06
N LEU A 32 -3.87 8.69 -1.51
CA LEU A 32 -3.64 7.29 -1.80
C LEU A 32 -4.91 6.76 -2.48
N GLU A 33 -4.77 6.23 -3.69
CA GLU A 33 -5.87 5.62 -4.42
C GLU A 33 -5.59 4.15 -4.68
N VAL A 34 -6.61 3.32 -4.48
CA VAL A 34 -6.62 1.92 -4.91
C VAL A 34 -7.79 1.74 -5.87
N TYR A 35 -7.49 1.27 -7.07
CA TYR A 35 -8.48 0.86 -8.05
C TYR A 35 -8.63 -0.67 -8.00
N TRP A 36 -9.86 -1.14 -7.79
CA TRP A 36 -10.21 -2.56 -7.71
C TRP A 36 -10.85 -3.00 -9.04
N PRO A 37 -10.13 -3.75 -9.88
CA PRO A 37 -10.60 -4.07 -11.22
C PRO A 37 -11.80 -5.04 -11.24
N THR A 38 -11.99 -5.86 -10.20
CA THR A 38 -13.09 -6.82 -10.13
C THR A 38 -14.44 -6.14 -9.91
N SER A 39 -14.49 -5.15 -9.01
CA SER A 39 -15.72 -4.40 -8.70
C SER A 39 -15.87 -3.10 -9.49
N ASP A 40 -14.84 -2.71 -10.24
CA ASP A 40 -14.72 -1.40 -10.91
C ASP A 40 -14.89 -0.22 -9.94
N THR A 41 -14.38 -0.37 -8.71
CA THR A 41 -14.46 0.68 -7.69
C THR A 41 -13.09 1.32 -7.42
N ARG A 42 -13.12 2.56 -6.91
CA ARG A 42 -11.93 3.29 -6.45
C ARG A 42 -12.10 3.66 -4.99
N GLN A 43 -11.13 3.28 -4.16
CA GLN A 43 -11.01 3.74 -2.79
C GLN A 43 -9.94 4.82 -2.71
N VAL A 44 -10.30 5.96 -2.12
CA VAL A 44 -9.41 7.12 -2.00
C VAL A 44 -9.24 7.47 -0.53
N PHE A 45 -8.00 7.55 -0.09
CA PHE A 45 -7.63 7.92 1.27
C PHE A 45 -6.79 9.20 1.26
N THR A 46 -7.11 10.12 2.16
CA THR A 46 -6.39 11.39 2.36
C THR A 46 -5.88 11.50 3.79
N GLY A 47 -4.79 12.25 4.01
CA GLY A 47 -4.25 12.43 5.36
C GLY A 47 -3.57 11.18 5.92
N VAL A 48 -3.17 10.25 5.04
CA VAL A 48 -2.42 9.06 5.43
C VAL A 48 -1.00 9.45 5.83
N ALA A 49 -0.59 9.07 7.04
CA ALA A 49 0.75 9.36 7.53
C ALA A 49 1.82 8.55 6.80
N PHE A 50 3.01 9.15 6.63
CA PHE A 50 4.19 8.46 6.12
C PHE A 50 4.70 7.37 7.06
N ASP A 51 5.54 6.48 6.52
CA ASP A 51 6.22 5.42 7.27
C ASP A 51 5.23 4.56 8.08
N ARG A 52 4.13 4.19 7.42
CA ARG A 52 3.11 3.29 7.96
C ARG A 52 2.95 2.06 7.08
N ALA A 53 2.72 0.94 7.74
CA ALA A 53 2.20 -0.25 7.07
C ALA A 53 0.68 -0.22 7.17
N LEU A 54 0.01 -0.35 6.03
CA LEU A 54 -1.44 -0.26 5.94
C LEU A 54 -1.96 -1.56 5.33
N ARG A 55 -3.01 -2.11 5.94
CA ARG A 55 -3.86 -3.11 5.30
C ARG A 55 -5.08 -2.39 4.75
N ILE A 56 -5.23 -2.45 3.43
CA ILE A 56 -6.37 -1.91 2.72
C ILE A 56 -7.22 -3.10 2.28
N VAL A 57 -8.52 -3.02 2.55
CA VAL A 57 -9.49 -4.06 2.20
C VAL A 57 -10.54 -3.40 1.33
N GLU A 58 -10.85 -4.05 0.20
CA GLU A 58 -11.89 -3.59 -0.72
C GLU A 58 -13.22 -3.42 0.02
N GLY A 59 -13.85 -2.26 -0.16
CA GLY A 59 -15.12 -1.91 0.48
C GLY A 59 -15.01 -1.32 1.89
N GLU A 60 -13.84 -1.39 2.54
CA GLU A 60 -13.64 -0.78 3.87
C GLU A 60 -13.23 0.69 3.77
N ASP A 61 -13.97 1.59 4.45
CA ASP A 61 -13.74 3.03 4.37
C ASP A 61 -12.41 3.49 5.00
N ARG A 62 -11.80 2.65 5.85
CA ARG A 62 -10.60 3.01 6.61
C ARG A 62 -9.51 1.97 6.47
N PRO A 63 -8.27 2.38 6.18
CA PRO A 63 -7.14 1.47 6.19
C PRO A 63 -6.82 1.08 7.64
N ILE A 64 -6.47 -0.18 7.84
CA ILE A 64 -6.01 -0.67 9.14
C ILE A 64 -4.51 -0.43 9.23
N VAL A 65 -4.06 0.32 10.23
CA VAL A 65 -2.64 0.50 10.50
C VAL A 65 -2.09 -0.78 11.12
N LEU A 66 -1.07 -1.35 10.50
CA LEU A 66 -0.39 -2.53 10.98
C LEU A 66 0.84 -2.12 11.80
N GLU A 67 0.97 -2.71 12.98
CA GLU A 67 2.21 -2.63 13.75
C GLU A 67 3.29 -3.43 13.04
N ARG A 68 4.42 -2.79 12.72
CA ARG A 68 5.62 -3.48 12.24
C ARG A 68 6.68 -3.40 13.32
N VAL A 69 7.06 -4.57 13.83
CA VAL A 69 8.18 -4.70 14.77
C VAL A 69 9.44 -4.20 14.06
N ARG A 70 10.08 -3.19 14.66
CA ARG A 70 11.40 -2.74 14.23
C ARG A 70 12.39 -3.79 14.67
N THR A 71 12.95 -4.51 13.71
CA THR A 71 14.04 -5.46 13.96
C THR A 71 15.36 -4.80 13.62
N THR A 72 16.32 -4.85 14.53
CA THR A 72 17.72 -4.52 14.24
C THR A 72 18.36 -5.73 13.58
N LEU A 73 18.80 -5.58 12.33
CA LEU A 73 19.56 -6.62 11.63
C LEU A 73 21.05 -6.40 11.93
N GLY A 74 21.66 -7.34 12.65
CA GLY A 74 23.09 -7.36 12.96
C GLY A 74 23.48 -6.54 14.20
N LYS A 75 24.15 -7.20 15.14
CA LYS A 75 25.19 -6.59 15.96
C LYS A 75 26.52 -6.78 15.25
#